data_AF-A0A8J4WXY7-F1
#
_entry.id   AF-A0A8J4WXY7-F1
#
_cell.length_a   1.000
_cell.length_b   1.000
_cell.length_c   1.000
_cell.angle_alpha   90.00
_cell.angle_beta   90.00
_cell.angle_gamma   90.00
#
_symmetry.space_group_name_H-M   'P 1'
#
loop_
_entity.id
_entity.type
_entity.pdbx_description
1 polymer ?
#
loop_
_entity_poly.entity_id
_entity_poly.type
_entity_poly.pdbx_seq_one_letter_code
_entity_poly.pdbx_strand_id
1 'polypeptide(L)'
;DLQQPNISFSAPDGPKVTRGYSFFINCSTEPQYPGGFFHLELSGSNIRTQSAVKNSAVFLFPEAEFVHQGNYSCTYEVSVSSRSFTSTASEPLFITVE
;
A
#
# COMPACT_ATOMS: atom_id res chain seq x y z
N ASP A 1 11.31 15.66 -6.43
CA ASP A 1 11.07 14.32 -5.86
C ASP A 1 9.59 14.00 -5.83
N LEU A 2 9.22 12.72 -5.85
CA LEU A 2 7.82 12.30 -5.68
C LEU A 2 7.41 12.48 -4.22
N GLN A 3 6.19 12.97 -3.98
CA GLN A 3 5.66 13.02 -2.62
C GLN A 3 5.47 11.62 -2.04
N GLN A 4 5.67 11.53 -0.73
CA GLN A 4 5.38 10.34 0.05
C GLN A 4 3.88 9.97 -0.10
N PRO A 5 3.55 8.71 -0.39
CA PRO A 5 2.16 8.28 -0.49
C PRO A 5 1.53 8.14 0.90
N ASN A 6 0.21 8.23 0.96
CA ASN A 6 -0.58 7.89 2.13
C ASN A 6 -0.97 6.41 2.08
N ILE A 7 -0.97 5.76 3.25
CA ILE A 7 -1.46 4.40 3.44
C ILE A 7 -2.67 4.44 4.38
N SER A 8 -3.70 3.66 4.05
CA SER A 8 -4.91 3.54 4.85
C SER A 8 -5.42 2.12 4.86
N PHE A 9 -6.06 1.75 5.96
CA PHE A 9 -6.74 0.49 6.17
C PHE A 9 -8.23 0.74 6.39
N SER A 10 -9.07 -0.17 5.92
CA SER A 10 -10.52 -0.04 6.07
C SER A 10 -11.09 -1.25 6.81
N ALA A 11 -11.37 -1.07 8.09
CA ALA A 11 -12.32 -1.88 8.86
C ALA A 11 -12.92 -1.05 10.01
N PRO A 12 -14.03 -1.48 10.62
CA PRO A 12 -14.69 -0.77 11.72
C PRO A 12 -13.78 -0.54 12.94
N ASP A 13 -12.92 -1.51 13.26
CA ASP A 13 -12.17 -1.56 14.53
C ASP A 13 -10.70 -1.08 14.39
N GLY A 14 -10.41 -0.28 13.37
CA GLY A 14 -9.03 0.11 13.05
C GLY A 14 -8.25 -1.03 12.40
N PRO A 15 -6.90 -1.05 12.44
CA PRO A 15 -6.06 -2.01 11.71
C PRO A 15 -6.01 -3.39 12.40
N LYS A 16 -7.18 -3.94 12.68
CA LYS A 16 -7.40 -5.27 13.25
C LYS A 16 -8.31 -6.05 12.32
N VAL A 17 -7.95 -7.29 12.03
CA VAL A 17 -8.76 -8.18 11.18
C VAL A 17 -8.81 -9.57 11.77
N THR A 18 -10.00 -10.15 11.86
CA THR A 18 -10.13 -11.55 12.25
C THR A 18 -9.60 -12.45 11.15
N ARG A 19 -8.87 -13.49 11.53
CA ARG A 19 -8.39 -14.53 10.63
C ARG A 19 -9.55 -15.09 9.79
N GLY A 20 -9.30 -15.31 8.50
CA GLY A 20 -10.31 -15.77 7.56
C GLY A 20 -11.16 -14.66 6.92
N TYR A 21 -11.19 -13.44 7.47
CA TYR A 21 -11.89 -12.32 6.84
C TYR A 21 -11.02 -11.56 5.84
N SER A 22 -11.69 -10.91 4.90
CA SER A 22 -11.06 -10.04 3.92
C SER A 22 -10.76 -8.66 4.50
N PHE A 23 -9.62 -8.09 4.13
CA PHE A 23 -9.32 -6.68 4.34
C PHE A 23 -8.65 -6.08 3.11
N PHE A 24 -8.61 -4.76 3.04
CA PHE A 24 -7.89 -4.06 1.97
C PHE A 24 -7.06 -2.92 2.53
N ILE A 25 -5.88 -2.75 1.91
CA ILE A 25 -4.99 -1.62 2.12
C ILE A 25 -5.09 -0.72 0.90
N ASN A 26 -5.25 0.58 1.12
CA ASN A 26 -5.29 1.57 0.07
C ASN A 26 -4.09 2.49 0.19
N CYS A 27 -3.27 2.54 -0.87
CA CYS A 27 -2.19 3.51 -1.03
C CYS A 27 -2.65 4.61 -1.97
N SER A 28 -2.41 5.88 -1.64
CA SER A 28 -2.77 7.01 -2.49
C SER A 28 -1.68 8.08 -2.48
N THR A 29 -1.69 8.95 -3.48
CA THR A 29 -0.82 10.13 -3.55
C THR A 29 -1.60 11.32 -4.10
N GLU A 30 -1.08 12.53 -3.86
CA GLU A 30 -1.62 13.72 -4.52
C GLU A 30 -1.48 13.60 -6.05
N PRO A 31 -2.45 14.12 -6.83
CA PRO A 31 -2.39 14.05 -8.29
C PRO A 31 -1.21 14.84 -8.86
N GLN A 32 -0.08 14.16 -9.07
CA GLN A 32 1.15 14.74 -9.63
C GLN A 32 1.47 14.19 -11.01
N TYR A 33 1.29 12.88 -11.19
CA TYR A 33 1.56 12.19 -12.44
C TYR A 33 0.39 11.27 -12.80
N PRO A 34 0.05 11.14 -14.09
CA PRO A 34 -0.91 10.15 -14.54
C PRO A 34 -0.28 8.74 -14.46
N GLY A 35 -1.02 7.79 -13.89
CA GLY A 35 -0.59 6.39 -13.81
C GLY A 35 0.51 6.15 -12.76
N GLY A 36 1.45 5.26 -13.07
CA GLY A 36 2.48 4.77 -12.14
C GLY A 36 2.09 3.48 -11.42
N PHE A 37 2.92 3.08 -10.46
CA PHE A 37 2.75 1.86 -9.68
C PHE A 37 2.91 2.15 -8.19
N PHE A 38 2.06 1.51 -7.38
CA PHE A 38 2.26 1.43 -5.96
C PHE A 38 2.85 0.07 -5.60
N HIS A 39 3.83 0.09 -4.73
CA HIS A 39 4.50 -1.06 -4.17
C HIS A 39 4.08 -1.16 -2.71
N LEU A 40 3.42 -2.25 -2.35
CA LEU A 40 3.09 -2.55 -0.97
C LEU A 40 4.22 -3.38 -0.35
N GLU A 41 4.71 -2.90 0.78
CA GLU A 41 5.81 -3.50 1.52
C GLU A 41 5.31 -4.02 2.86
N LEU A 42 5.78 -5.19 3.28
CA LEU A 42 5.53 -5.77 4.60
C LEU A 42 6.88 -6.01 5.28
N SER A 43 7.10 -5.35 6.42
CA SER A 43 8.35 -5.42 7.17
C SER A 43 9.60 -5.12 6.31
N GLY A 44 9.47 -4.18 5.37
CA GLY A 44 10.55 -3.74 4.47
C GLY A 44 10.74 -4.59 3.20
N SER A 45 9.95 -5.65 2.99
CA SER A 45 9.96 -6.42 1.74
C SER A 45 8.80 -6.03 0.85
N ASN A 46 9.04 -5.75 -0.43
CA ASN A 46 7.95 -5.65 -1.40
C ASN A 46 7.21 -7.00 -1.49
N ILE A 47 5.89 -6.97 -1.29
CA ILE A 47 5.05 -8.17 -1.36
C ILE A 47 4.07 -8.12 -2.53
N ARG A 48 3.65 -6.93 -2.96
CA ARG A 48 2.68 -6.73 -4.04
C ARG A 48 2.94 -5.42 -4.75
N THR A 49 2.56 -5.36 -6.03
CA THR A 49 2.63 -4.15 -6.85
C THR A 49 1.32 -4.00 -7.62
N GLN A 50 0.77 -2.80 -7.66
CA GLN A 50 -0.47 -2.48 -8.36
C GLN A 50 -0.32 -1.17 -9.14
N SER A 51 -0.89 -1.11 -10.35
CA SER A 51 -0.95 0.15 -11.10
C SER A 51 -1.86 1.16 -10.41
N ALA A 52 -1.46 2.43 -10.44
CA ALA A 52 -2.25 3.52 -9.90
C ALA A 52 -3.45 3.81 -10.81
N VAL A 53 -4.65 3.78 -10.23
CA VAL A 53 -5.90 4.17 -10.86
C VAL A 53 -6.41 5.40 -10.11
N LYS A 54 -6.52 6.56 -10.78
CA LYS A 54 -6.86 7.84 -10.12
C LYS A 54 -5.95 8.14 -8.91
N ASN A 55 -4.64 7.94 -9.09
CA ASN A 55 -3.61 8.21 -8.08
C ASN A 55 -3.73 7.37 -6.80
N SER A 56 -4.44 6.25 -6.86
CA SER A 56 -4.51 5.27 -5.77
C SER A 56 -4.39 3.83 -6.26
N ALA A 57 -4.09 2.92 -5.36
CA ALA A 57 -4.12 1.48 -5.58
C ALA A 57 -4.66 0.77 -4.34
N VAL A 58 -5.54 -0.20 -4.58
CA VAL A 58 -6.14 -1.02 -3.53
C VAL A 58 -5.56 -2.43 -3.60
N PHE A 59 -5.08 -2.91 -2.45
CA PHE A 59 -4.54 -4.25 -2.26
C PHE A 59 -5.53 -5.08 -1.43
N LEU A 60 -6.22 -6.01 -2.08
CA LEU A 60 -7.19 -6.90 -1.43
C LEU A 60 -6.49 -8.14 -0.86
N PHE A 61 -6.72 -8.42 0.42
CA PHE A 61 -6.36 -9.67 1.08
C PHE A 61 -7.67 -10.42 1.34
N PRO A 62 -8.02 -11.45 0.54
CA PRO A 62 -9.30 -12.14 0.67
C PRO A 62 -9.45 -12.90 1.99
N GLU A 63 -8.33 -13.39 2.53
CA GLU A 63 -8.30 -14.22 3.71
C GLU A 63 -7.11 -13.79 4.59
N ALA A 64 -7.40 -13.15 5.74
CA ALA A 64 -6.39 -12.78 6.70
C ALA A 64 -5.78 -14.02 7.37
N GLU A 65 -4.46 -14.02 7.51
CA GLU A 65 -3.66 -15.11 8.08
C GLU A 65 -2.54 -14.50 8.92
N PHE A 66 -1.98 -15.23 9.88
CA PHE A 66 -0.93 -14.68 10.76
C PHE A 66 0.30 -14.17 10.00
N VAL A 67 0.58 -14.71 8.81
CA VAL A 67 1.66 -14.22 7.92
C VAL A 67 1.39 -12.82 7.35
N HIS A 68 0.14 -12.36 7.38
CA HIS A 68 -0.27 -11.03 6.96
C HIS A 68 -0.19 -10.00 8.10
N GLN A 69 0.21 -10.38 9.32
CA GLN A 69 0.41 -9.44 10.42
C GLN A 69 1.76 -8.70 10.27
N GLY A 70 1.77 -7.39 10.52
CA GLY A 70 3.02 -6.62 10.58
C GLY A 70 2.88 -5.16 10.16
N ASN A 71 4.03 -4.51 9.96
CA ASN A 71 4.12 -3.12 9.50
C ASN A 71 4.08 -3.07 7.98
N TYR A 72 3.04 -2.41 7.46
CA TYR A 72 2.88 -2.13 6.06
C TYR A 72 3.34 -0.71 5.71
N SER A 73 3.96 -0.56 4.56
CA SER A 73 4.27 0.74 3.94
C SER A 73 3.99 0.69 2.45
N CYS A 74 3.79 1.86 1.84
CA CYS A 74 3.68 1.99 0.39
C CYS A 74 4.78 2.87 -0.16
N THR A 75 5.32 2.52 -1.32
CA THR A 75 6.11 3.42 -2.18
C THR A 75 5.40 3.61 -3.52
N TYR A 76 5.62 4.75 -4.18
CA TYR A 76 5.03 5.09 -5.48
C TYR A 76 6.13 5.30 -6.51
N GLU A 77 6.03 4.62 -7.65
CA GLU A 77 6.95 4.70 -8.77
C GLU A 77 6.27 5.23 -10.03
N VAL A 78 6.94 6.15 -10.72
CA VAL A 78 6.56 6.60 -12.07
C VAL A 78 7.74 6.54 -13.02
N SER A 79 7.47 6.24 -14.29
CA SER A 79 8.46 6.31 -15.36
C SER A 79 8.21 7.56 -16.21
N VAL A 80 9.17 8.49 -16.23
CA VAL A 80 9.13 9.72 -17.03
C VAL A 80 10.36 9.77 -17.91
N SER A 81 10.18 9.92 -19.23
CA SER A 81 11.28 9.99 -20.20
C SER A 81 12.32 8.87 -20.01
N SER A 82 11.84 7.61 -19.95
CA SER A 82 12.61 6.37 -19.72
C SER A 82 13.44 6.31 -18.42
N ARG A 83 13.18 7.19 -17.45
CA ARG A 83 13.73 7.13 -16.10
C ARG A 83 12.64 6.83 -15.09
N SER A 84 12.92 5.91 -14.17
CA SER A 84 12.04 5.64 -13.03
C SER A 84 12.40 6.54 -11.84
N PHE A 85 11.37 7.06 -11.19
CA PHE A 85 11.45 7.83 -9.97
C PHE A 85 10.58 7.12 -8.93
N THR A 86 11.10 6.98 -7.72
CA THR A 86 10.40 6.32 -6.62
C THR A 86 10.31 7.27 -5.44
N SER A 87 9.15 7.31 -4.78
CA SER A 87 8.94 8.10 -3.57
C SER A 87 9.66 7.49 -2.37
N THR A 88 9.74 8.24 -1.27
CA THR A 88 9.95 7.62 0.04
C THR A 88 8.77 6.73 0.43
N ALA A 89 8.98 5.80 1.35
CA ALA A 89 7.94 4.96 1.91
C ALA A 89 6.96 5.80 2.74
N SER A 90 5.67 5.45 2.71
CA SER A 90 4.64 6.03 3.57
C SER A 90 4.96 5.87 5.05
N GLU A 91 4.24 6.60 5.90
CA GLU A 91 4.18 6.26 7.33
C GLU A 91 3.76 4.79 7.50
N PRO A 92 4.34 4.07 8.48
CA PRO A 92 4.05 2.66 8.68
C PRO A 92 2.64 2.46 9.26
N LEU A 93 1.97 1.41 8.78
CA LEU A 93 0.66 0.98 9.27
C LEU A 93 0.78 -0.44 9.83
N PHE A 94 0.70 -0.59 11.15
CA PHE A 94 0.73 -1.89 11.80
C PHE A 94 -0.66 -2.53 11.76
N ILE A 95 -0.76 -3.71 11.15
CA ILE A 95 -1.99 -4.51 11.09
C ILE A 95 -1.84 -5.75 11.95
N THR A 96 -2.83 -6.01 12.81
CA THR A 96 -2.93 -7.21 13.66
C THR A 96 -3.96 -8.18 13.09
N VAL A 97 -3.62 -9.47 13.07
CA VAL A 97 -4.56 -10.54 12.73
C VAL A 97 -4.95 -11.29 14.01
N GLU A 98 -6.26 -11.34 14.31
CA GLU A 98 -6.83 -11.92 15.53
C GLU A 98 -7.57 -13.25 15.27
#